data_AF-A0A0K0J1E2-F1
#
_entry.id   AF-A0A0K0J1E2-F1
#
_cell.length_a   1.000
_cell.length_b   1.000
_cell.length_c   1.000
_cell.angle_alpha   90.00
_cell.angle_beta   90.00
_cell.angle_gamma   90.00
#
_symmetry.space_group_name_H-M   'P 1'
#
loop_
_entity.id
_entity.type
_entity.pdbx_description
1 polymer ?
#
loop_
_entity_poly.entity_id
_entity_poly.type
_entity_poly.pdbx_seq_one_letter_code
_entity_poly.pdbx_strand_id
1 'polypeptide(L)'
;MAVRSNRTGVILLGGGVMKHHINNANLMRNGSDYAVYVNTGQEFDGSDSGARPDEAVSWGKVRSDCRPVKIYADATLVFPLLVAKTFARHVQQKHSELQEA
;
A
#
# COMPACT_ATOMS: atom_id res chain seq x y z
N MET A 1 8.06 -8.56 -12.71
CA MET A 1 7.47 -8.43 -11.37
C MET A 1 6.15 -7.66 -11.40
N ALA A 2 6.10 -6.35 -11.68
CA ALA A 2 4.81 -5.64 -11.75
C ALA A 2 3.96 -5.96 -13.01
N VAL A 3 4.49 -5.71 -14.21
CA VAL A 3 3.77 -5.84 -15.50
C VAL A 3 3.16 -7.24 -15.74
N ARG A 4 3.84 -8.30 -15.27
CA ARG A 4 3.39 -9.69 -15.45
C ARG A 4 2.47 -10.20 -14.33
N SER A 5 2.21 -9.40 -13.29
CA SER A 5 1.40 -9.84 -12.15
C SER A 5 -0.10 -9.68 -12.44
N ASN A 6 -0.87 -10.73 -12.18
CA ASN A 6 -2.33 -10.71 -12.36
C ASN A 6 -3.00 -9.69 -11.42
N ARG A 7 -2.53 -9.63 -10.16
CA ARG A 7 -2.94 -8.62 -9.18
C ARG A 7 -1.74 -8.11 -8.41
N THR A 8 -1.74 -6.84 -8.01
CA THR A 8 -0.72 -6.26 -7.14
C THR A 8 -1.34 -5.49 -5.98
N GLY A 9 -0.70 -5.57 -4.82
CA GLY A 9 -1.01 -4.75 -3.66
C GLY A 9 0.24 -4.00 -3.22
N VAL A 10 0.07 -2.76 -2.79
CA VAL A 10 1.17 -1.92 -2.28
C VAL A 10 0.88 -1.51 -0.83
N ILE A 11 1.87 -1.69 0.04
CA ILE A 11 1.90 -1.15 1.40
C ILE A 11 3.12 -0.24 1.48
N LEU A 12 2.90 1.07 1.51
CA LEU A 12 3.95 2.09 1.49
C LEU A 12 4.10 2.71 2.87
N LEU A 13 5.28 2.55 3.48
CA LEU A 13 5.62 3.15 4.76
C LEU A 13 6.55 4.35 4.49
N GLY A 14 6.06 5.56 4.78
CA GLY A 14 6.74 6.81 4.46
C GLY A 14 6.42 7.34 3.05
N GLY A 15 7.34 8.14 2.52
CA GLY A 15 7.21 8.84 1.23
C GLY A 15 8.48 8.75 0.39
N GLY A 16 8.75 9.81 -0.38
CA GLY A 16 9.98 9.98 -1.16
C GLY A 16 10.13 9.00 -2.32
N VAL A 17 11.40 8.69 -2.65
CA VAL A 17 11.76 7.87 -3.82
C VAL A 17 11.08 6.49 -3.78
N MET A 18 10.98 5.87 -2.60
CA MET A 18 10.37 4.54 -2.46
C MET A 18 8.90 4.55 -2.84
N LYS A 19 8.13 5.54 -2.39
CA LYS A 19 6.72 5.72 -2.77
C LYS A 19 6.60 5.85 -4.29
N HIS A 20 7.35 6.79 -4.87
CA HIS A 20 7.24 7.09 -6.29
C HIS A 20 7.67 5.90 -7.15
N HIS A 21 8.77 5.23 -6.81
CA HIS A 21 9.31 4.13 -7.60
C HIS A 21 8.37 2.92 -7.65
N ILE A 22 7.77 2.55 -6.51
CA ILE A 22 6.81 1.43 -6.45
C ILE A 22 5.52 1.78 -7.22
N ASN A 23 5.00 2.98 -7.05
CA ASN A 23 3.81 3.44 -7.77
C ASN A 23 4.07 3.54 -9.28
N ASN A 24 5.25 4.02 -9.71
CA ASN A 24 5.63 4.11 -11.11
C ASN A 24 5.85 2.71 -11.74
N ALA A 25 6.32 1.73 -10.98
CA ALA A 25 6.37 0.34 -11.46
C ALA A 25 4.95 -0.22 -11.70
N ASN A 26 3.98 0.18 -10.89
CA ASN A 26 2.57 -0.22 -11.07
C ASN A 26 1.85 0.57 -12.16
N LEU A 27 2.32 1.78 -12.51
CA LEU A 27 1.83 2.51 -13.67
C LEU A 27 1.94 1.67 -14.96
N MET A 28 3.04 0.93 -15.10
CA MET A 28 3.29 0.06 -16.27
C MET A 28 2.32 -1.13 -16.40
N ARG A 29 1.43 -1.34 -15.42
CA ARG A 29 0.35 -2.33 -15.45
C ARG A 29 -1.05 -1.71 -15.29
N ASN A 30 -1.18 -0.41 -15.58
CA ASN A 30 -2.40 0.38 -15.40
C ASN A 30 -2.86 0.50 -13.94
N GLY A 31 -1.91 0.53 -13.01
CA GLY A 31 -2.14 0.83 -11.61
C GLY A 31 -2.17 -0.39 -10.70
N SER A 32 -2.05 -0.18 -9.39
CA SER A 32 -2.20 -1.23 -8.36
C SER A 32 -3.66 -1.52 -8.01
N ASP A 33 -3.96 -2.77 -7.64
CA ASP A 33 -5.33 -3.21 -7.28
C ASP A 33 -5.66 -2.92 -5.81
N TYR A 34 -4.63 -2.83 -4.95
CA TYR A 34 -4.76 -2.48 -3.54
C TYR A 34 -3.64 -1.52 -3.14
N ALA A 35 -3.96 -0.49 -2.35
CA ALA A 35 -2.97 0.47 -1.88
C ALA A 35 -3.24 0.93 -0.44
N VAL A 36 -2.24 0.79 0.42
CA VAL A 36 -2.22 1.31 1.79
C VAL A 36 -0.98 2.16 1.98
N TYR A 37 -1.17 3.44 2.30
CA TYR A 37 -0.09 4.38 2.57
C TYR A 37 -0.08 4.72 4.05
N VAL A 38 1.08 4.69 4.69
CA VAL A 38 1.27 5.12 6.08
C VAL A 38 2.40 6.13 6.09
N ASN A 39 2.08 7.42 6.21
CA ASN A 39 3.09 8.46 6.25
C ASN A 39 2.61 9.69 7.00
N THR A 40 3.56 10.57 7.32
CA THR A 40 3.32 11.85 8.00
C THR A 40 3.20 13.02 7.03
N GLY A 41 3.32 12.77 5.72
CA GLY A 41 3.31 13.79 4.68
C GLY A 41 1.93 14.40 4.47
N GLN A 42 1.89 15.71 4.31
CA GLN A 42 0.68 16.49 4.10
C GLN A 42 0.62 17.00 2.67
N GLU A 43 -0.57 17.16 2.10
CA GLU A 43 -0.71 17.54 0.69
C GLU A 43 -0.44 19.03 0.39
N PHE A 44 -0.42 19.90 1.40
CA PHE A 44 -0.33 21.35 1.20
C PHE A 44 0.98 21.80 0.53
N ASP A 45 2.03 20.99 0.63
CA ASP A 45 3.34 21.28 0.05
C ASP A 45 3.47 20.81 -1.40
N GLY A 46 2.45 20.14 -1.96
CA GLY A 46 2.46 19.62 -3.32
C GLY A 46 3.50 18.53 -3.57
N SER A 47 4.05 17.91 -2.52
CA SER A 47 5.06 16.87 -2.66
C SER A 47 4.45 15.52 -3.03
N ASP A 48 5.17 14.70 -3.82
CA ASP A 48 4.75 13.30 -4.03
C ASP A 48 4.68 12.57 -2.68
N SER A 49 5.58 12.83 -1.74
CA SER A 49 5.55 12.22 -0.41
C SER A 49 4.21 12.45 0.33
N GLY A 50 3.66 13.66 0.23
CA GLY A 50 2.42 14.07 0.88
C GLY A 50 1.14 13.82 0.06
N ALA A 51 1.26 13.49 -1.23
CA ALA A 51 0.14 13.27 -2.14
C ALA A 51 -0.93 12.31 -1.59
N ARG A 52 -2.19 12.66 -1.82
CA ARG A 52 -3.34 11.77 -1.54
C ARG A 52 -3.34 10.59 -2.53
N PRO A 53 -3.90 9.43 -2.15
CA PRO A 53 -4.02 8.32 -3.09
C PRO A 53 -4.83 8.66 -4.36
N ASP A 54 -5.77 9.60 -4.26
CA ASP A 54 -6.57 10.08 -5.41
C ASP A 54 -5.69 10.69 -6.52
N GLU A 55 -4.58 11.33 -6.16
CA GLU A 55 -3.60 11.81 -7.14
C GLU A 55 -2.90 10.64 -7.83
N ALA A 56 -2.57 9.57 -7.09
CA ALA A 56 -2.01 8.38 -7.71
C ALA A 56 -3.01 7.70 -8.67
N VAL A 57 -4.32 7.82 -8.40
CA VAL A 57 -5.38 7.37 -9.32
C VAL A 57 -5.43 8.24 -10.58
N SER A 58 -5.31 9.57 -10.47
CA SER A 58 -5.34 10.46 -11.65
C SER A 58 -4.20 10.20 -12.63
N TRP A 59 -3.06 9.71 -12.13
CA TRP A 59 -1.92 9.30 -12.95
C TRP A 59 -2.01 7.86 -13.48
N GLY A 60 -2.97 7.04 -13.03
CA GLY A 60 -3.02 5.61 -13.34
C GLY A 60 -1.98 4.76 -12.60
N LYS A 61 -1.34 5.30 -11.55
CA LYS A 61 -0.42 4.56 -10.66
C LYS A 61 -1.19 3.64 -9.70
N VAL A 62 -2.43 3.99 -9.40
CA VAL A 62 -3.43 3.18 -8.69
C VAL A 62 -4.64 3.04 -9.60
N ARG A 63 -5.27 1.86 -9.64
CA ARG A 63 -6.45 1.67 -10.48
C ARG A 63 -7.64 2.48 -9.96
N SER A 64 -8.55 2.88 -10.85
CA SER A 64 -9.76 3.61 -10.49
C SER A 64 -10.77 2.78 -9.69
N ASP A 65 -10.73 1.45 -9.79
CA ASP A 65 -11.55 0.51 -9.02
C ASP A 65 -10.93 0.11 -7.66
N CYS A 66 -9.72 0.61 -7.36
CA CYS A 66 -9.05 0.39 -6.09
C CYS A 66 -9.77 1.14 -4.95
N ARG A 67 -9.67 0.59 -3.73
CA ARG A 67 -10.08 1.27 -2.49
C ARG A 67 -8.84 1.66 -1.69
N PRO A 68 -8.10 2.71 -2.09
CA PRO A 68 -6.87 3.07 -1.44
C PRO A 68 -7.12 3.74 -0.08
N VAL A 69 -6.21 3.53 0.88
CA VAL A 69 -6.28 4.17 2.20
C VAL A 69 -4.94 4.83 2.52
N LYS A 70 -4.97 6.08 2.97
CA LYS A 70 -3.82 6.79 3.54
C LYS A 70 -4.04 7.01 5.04
N ILE A 71 -3.10 6.56 5.85
CA ILE A 71 -3.04 6.75 7.30
C ILE A 71 -2.02 7.84 7.59
N TYR A 72 -2.49 8.95 8.14
CA TYR A 72 -1.67 10.09 8.54
C TYR A 72 -1.09 9.84 9.94
N ALA A 73 -0.01 9.07 10.01
CA ALA A 73 0.63 8.69 11.27
C ALA A 73 2.07 8.21 11.03
N ASP A 74 2.84 8.14 12.12
CA ASP A 74 4.16 7.51 12.09
C ASP A 74 4.03 5.98 11.89
N ALA A 75 4.82 5.44 10.96
CA ALA A 75 4.81 4.02 10.64
C ALA A 75 5.21 3.13 11.83
N THR A 76 6.06 3.61 12.73
CA THR A 76 6.51 2.86 13.92
C THR A 76 5.36 2.57 14.89
N LEU A 77 4.34 3.42 14.94
CA LEU A 77 3.15 3.22 15.77
C LEU A 77 2.12 2.32 15.07
N VAL A 78 1.86 2.57 13.78
CA VAL A 78 0.75 1.93 13.07
C VAL A 78 1.13 0.57 12.47
N PHE A 79 2.34 0.42 11.92
CA PHE A 79 2.72 -0.78 11.19
C PHE A 79 2.74 -2.05 12.06
N PRO A 80 3.23 -2.04 13.31
CA PRO A 80 3.13 -3.22 14.18
C PRO A 80 1.68 -3.65 14.44
N LEU A 81 0.76 -2.70 14.63
CA LEU A 81 -0.67 -2.98 14.83
C LEU A 81 -1.30 -3.55 13.56
N LEU A 82 -0.96 -2.99 12.39
CA LEU A 82 -1.41 -3.48 11.09
C LEU A 82 -0.98 -4.95 10.91
N VAL A 83 0.30 -5.26 11.13
CA VAL A 83 0.84 -6.62 11.03
C VAL A 83 0.17 -7.56 12.04
N ALA A 84 0.02 -7.15 13.30
CA ALA A 84 -0.59 -7.95 14.35
C ALA A 84 -2.04 -8.36 14.02
N LYS A 85 -2.83 -7.46 13.43
CA LYS A 85 -4.25 -7.71 13.12
C LYS A 85 -4.51 -8.33 11.75
N THR A 86 -3.52 -8.33 10.85
CA THR A 86 -3.65 -8.87 9.49
C THR A 86 -2.74 -10.08 9.27
N PHE A 87 -1.47 -9.85 8.97
CA PHE A 87 -0.50 -10.89 8.60
C PHE A 87 -0.28 -11.92 9.72
N ALA A 88 -0.03 -11.47 10.95
CA ALA A 88 0.25 -12.38 12.06
C ALA A 88 -0.96 -13.29 12.36
N ARG A 89 -2.17 -12.71 12.37
CA ARG A 89 -3.41 -13.46 12.55
C ARG A 89 -3.64 -14.46 11.42
N HIS A 90 -3.38 -14.09 10.17
CA HIS A 90 -3.55 -14.98 9.03
C HIS A 90 -2.61 -16.19 9.09
N VAL A 91 -1.34 -15.98 9.49
CA VAL A 91 -0.38 -17.07 9.68
C VAL A 91 -0.81 -18.02 10.80
N GLN A 92 -1.28 -17.48 11.93
CA GLN A 92 -1.77 -18.29 13.06
C GLN A 92 -2.98 -19.15 12.65
N GLN A 93 -3.97 -18.56 11.97
CA GLN A 93 -5.16 -19.29 11.50
C GLN A 93 -4.76 -20.45 10.58
N LYS A 94 -3.89 -20.18 9.61
CA LYS A 94 -3.41 -21.19 8.67
C LYS A 94 -2.62 -22.32 9.35
N HIS A 95 -1.86 -22.00 10.39
CA HIS A 95 -1.16 -23.02 11.19
C HIS A 95 -2.13 -23.91 11.97
N SER A 96 -3.18 -23.33 12.57
CA SER A 96 -4.22 -24.11 13.26
C SER A 96 -4.95 -25.05 12.29
N GLU A 97 -5.34 -24.57 11.10
CA GLU A 97 -5.98 -25.38 10.07
C GLU A 97 -5.12 -26.57 9.62
N LEU A 98 -3.79 -26.38 9.53
CA LEU A 98 -2.84 -27.44 9.17
C LEU A 98 -2.59 -28.45 10.30
N GLN A 99 -2.82 -28.06 11.56
CA GLN A 99 -2.69 -28.97 12.71
C GLN A 99 -3.96 -29.80 12.94
N GLU A 100 -5.10 -29.33 12.44
CA GLU A 100 -6.40 -30.00 12.52
C GLU A 100 -6.69 -30.93 11.32
N ALA A 101 -5.90 -30.85 10.25
CA ALA A 101 -5.99 -31.68 9.04
C ALA A 101 -5.06 -32.90 9.08
#